data_AF-A0A929AP13-F1
#
_entry.id   AF-A0A929AP13-F1
#
_cell.length_a   1.000
_cell.length_b   1.000
_cell.length_c   1.000
_cell.angle_alpha   90.00
_cell.angle_beta   90.00
_cell.angle_gamma   90.00
#
_symmetry.space_group_name_H-M   'P 1'
#
loop_
_entity.id
_entity.type
_entity.pdbx_description
1 polymer ?
#
loop_
_entity_poly.entity_id
_entity_poly.type
_entity_poly.pdbx_seq_one_letter_code
_entity_poly.pdbx_strand_id
1 'polypeptide(L)'
;MATFTVTNLFDSGMGSLRNAISDANAQAGTDEIFFDISSFPSTITLTTGELNITDSVNILKPGANLRSVSRNNNSRIFNIAASEVAGQ
;
A
#
# COMPACT_ATOMS: atom_id res chain seq x y z
N MET A 1 -0.89 11.98 9.88
CA MET A 1 0.09 12.21 8.82
C MET A 1 1.48 11.82 9.28
N ALA A 2 1.75 10.53 9.16
CA ALA A 2 3.07 9.94 9.08
C ALA A 2 3.37 9.52 7.64
N THR A 3 4.62 9.13 7.45
CA THR A 3 5.17 8.72 6.18
C THR A 3 5.75 7.32 6.31
N PHE A 4 5.30 6.39 5.47
CA PHE A 4 5.77 5.01 5.42
C PHE A 4 6.47 4.71 4.10
N THR A 5 7.61 4.03 4.16
CA THR A 5 8.42 3.74 2.98
C THR A 5 8.40 2.27 2.62
N VAL A 6 8.06 1.97 1.37
CA VAL A 6 8.15 0.66 0.75
C VAL A 6 9.52 0.52 0.10
N THR A 7 10.34 -0.38 0.60
CA THR A 7 11.74 -0.59 0.16
C THR A 7 11.95 -1.90 -0.59
N ASN A 8 10.94 -2.78 -0.64
CA ASN A 8 11.03 -4.06 -1.34
C ASN A 8 9.72 -4.43 -2.07
N LEU A 9 9.84 -5.44 -2.92
CA LEU A 9 8.73 -5.94 -3.75
C LEU A 9 8.03 -7.17 -3.16
N PHE A 10 8.38 -7.54 -1.92
CA PHE A 10 7.78 -8.70 -1.29
C PHE A 10 6.32 -8.40 -0.93
N ASP A 11 5.53 -9.46 -0.92
CA ASP A 11 4.11 -9.42 -0.56
C ASP A 11 3.88 -9.10 0.93
N SER A 12 4.86 -9.42 1.79
CA SER A 12 4.76 -9.31 3.25
C SER A 12 6.14 -9.09 3.87
N GLY A 13 6.17 -8.67 5.14
CA GLY A 13 7.40 -8.42 5.89
C GLY A 13 7.80 -6.94 5.86
N MET A 14 8.79 -6.60 6.70
CA MET A 14 9.24 -5.23 6.89
C MET A 14 9.66 -4.58 5.56
N GLY A 15 9.19 -3.36 5.30
CA GLY A 15 9.45 -2.62 4.05
C GLY A 15 8.62 -3.05 2.84
N SER A 16 7.67 -3.98 2.98
CA SER A 16 6.69 -4.30 1.93
C SER A 16 5.53 -3.29 1.89
N LEU A 17 4.81 -3.24 0.75
CA LEU A 17 3.60 -2.43 0.62
C LEU A 17 2.52 -2.82 1.64
N ARG A 18 2.39 -4.11 1.94
CA ARG A 18 1.43 -4.61 2.94
C ARG A 18 1.76 -4.14 4.35
N ASN A 19 3.05 -4.11 4.69
CA ASN A 19 3.51 -3.57 5.97
C ASN A 19 3.18 -2.08 6.07
N ALA A 20 3.56 -1.28 5.06
CA ALA A 20 3.28 0.15 5.04
C ALA A 20 1.79 0.49 5.14
N ILE A 21 0.91 -0.28 4.49
CA ILE A 21 -0.54 -0.13 4.63
C ILE A 21 -1.02 -0.51 6.03
N SER A 22 -0.48 -1.57 6.63
CA SER A 22 -0.82 -1.95 8.00
C SER A 22 -0.39 -0.89 9.02
N ASP A 23 0.78 -0.30 8.83
CA ASP A 23 1.27 0.78 9.69
C ASP A 23 0.41 2.05 9.55
N ALA A 24 0.05 2.42 8.31
CA ALA A 24 -0.86 3.53 8.04
C ALA A 24 -2.25 3.30 8.63
N ASN A 25 -2.81 2.09 8.53
CA ASN A 25 -4.09 1.76 9.16
C ASN A 25 -4.05 1.83 10.70
N ALA A 26 -2.88 1.67 11.31
CA ALA A 26 -2.71 1.74 12.76
C ALA A 26 -2.57 3.18 13.26
N GLN A 27 -2.47 4.14 12.36
CA GLN A 27 -2.29 5.55 12.67
C GLN A 27 -3.50 6.35 12.19
N ALA A 28 -3.96 7.26 13.05
CA ALA A 28 -5.15 8.05 12.75
C ALA A 28 -4.84 9.21 11.79
N GLY A 29 -5.69 9.36 10.79
CA GLY A 29 -5.69 10.49 9.86
C GLY A 29 -4.84 10.23 8.62
N THR A 30 -4.98 11.09 7.62
CA THR A 30 -4.35 10.87 6.31
C THR A 30 -2.84 10.72 6.40
N ASP A 31 -2.34 9.56 6.02
CA ASP A 31 -0.92 9.22 6.00
C ASP A 31 -0.41 9.04 4.58
N GLU A 32 0.92 9.03 4.41
CA GLU A 32 1.56 8.94 3.10
C GLU A 32 2.39 7.67 2.98
N ILE A 33 2.25 6.95 1.87
CA ILE A 33 3.06 5.77 1.54
C ILE A 33 3.94 6.12 0.34
N PHE A 34 5.26 5.99 0.51
CA PHE A 34 6.29 6.28 -0.48
C PHE A 34 6.96 5.00 -0.97
N PHE A 35 7.35 4.95 -2.24
CA PHE A 35 8.13 3.84 -2.80
C PHE A 35 9.59 4.25 -2.99
N ASP A 36 10.49 3.62 -2.24
CA ASP A 36 11.94 3.74 -2.37
C ASP A 36 12.51 2.40 -2.85
N ILE A 37 12.22 2.05 -4.11
CA ILE A 37 12.66 0.79 -4.73
C ILE A 37 13.57 1.11 -5.91
N SER A 38 14.83 0.67 -5.83
CA SER A 38 15.83 0.94 -6.87
C SER A 38 15.88 -0.09 -8.00
N SER A 39 15.11 -1.19 -7.92
CA SER A 39 15.15 -2.30 -8.91
C SER A 39 14.08 -2.17 -10.00
N PHE A 40 14.45 -2.38 -11.27
CA PHE A 40 13.58 -2.22 -12.45
C PHE A 40 13.61 -3.41 -13.41
N PRO A 41 12.47 -3.80 -14.02
CA PRO A 41 11.09 -3.38 -13.69
C PRO A 41 10.59 -4.01 -12.39
N SER A 42 9.93 -3.22 -11.55
CA SER A 42 9.42 -3.64 -10.24
C SER A 42 7.94 -4.00 -10.31
N THR A 43 7.60 -5.25 -9.98
CA THR A 43 6.21 -5.73 -9.83
C THR A 43 6.05 -6.32 -8.44
N ILE A 44 5.04 -5.84 -7.71
CA ILE A 44 4.64 -6.45 -6.42
C ILE A 44 3.60 -7.51 -6.75
N THR A 45 3.93 -8.77 -6.50
CA THR A 45 2.99 -9.89 -6.66
C THR A 45 2.38 -10.22 -5.31
N LEU A 46 1.09 -9.98 -5.16
CA LEU A 46 0.38 -10.20 -3.91
C LEU A 46 -0.08 -11.66 -3.81
N THR A 47 0.52 -12.41 -2.89
CA THR A 47 0.29 -13.86 -2.71
C THR A 47 -0.57 -14.21 -1.50
N THR A 48 -0.63 -13.34 -0.49
CA THR A 48 -1.32 -13.60 0.79
C THR A 48 -2.71 -12.99 0.86
N GLY A 49 -3.18 -12.29 -0.16
CA GLY A 49 -4.49 -11.65 -0.13
C GLY A 49 -4.52 -10.29 -0.80
N GLU A 50 -5.69 -9.65 -0.72
CA GLU A 50 -5.84 -8.23 -1.03
C GLU A 50 -5.16 -7.34 0.01
N LEU A 51 -4.92 -6.09 -0.35
CA LEU A 51 -4.44 -5.07 0.58
C LEU A 51 -5.65 -4.40 1.21
N ASN A 52 -5.77 -4.51 2.53
CA ASN A 52 -6.88 -3.95 3.28
C ASN A 52 -6.53 -2.52 3.71
N ILE A 53 -7.30 -1.53 3.26
CA ILE A 53 -7.14 -0.12 3.61
C ILE A 53 -8.34 0.26 4.46
N THR A 54 -8.10 0.63 5.71
CA THR A 54 -9.13 0.99 6.71
C THR A 54 -9.02 2.44 7.17
N ASP A 55 -7.88 3.09 6.95
CA ASP A 55 -7.70 4.54 7.14
C ASP A 55 -7.36 5.23 5.81
N SER A 56 -7.43 6.56 5.79
CA SER A 56 -7.11 7.36 4.62
C SER A 56 -5.60 7.31 4.35
N VAL A 57 -5.21 6.81 3.16
CA VAL A 57 -3.79 6.77 2.77
C VAL A 57 -3.58 7.42 1.42
N ASN A 58 -2.56 8.28 1.34
CA ASN A 58 -2.04 8.85 0.11
C ASN A 58 -0.86 7.99 -0.35
N ILE A 59 -1.07 7.19 -1.39
CA ILE A 59 0.01 6.40 -1.98
C ILE A 59 0.75 7.28 -2.99
N LEU A 60 1.81 7.93 -2.52
CA LEU A 60 2.59 8.88 -3.30
C LEU A 60 3.73 8.19 -4.04
N LYS A 61 4.00 8.70 -5.24
CA LYS A 61 5.10 8.25 -6.10
C LYS A 61 6.02 9.42 -6.46
N PRO A 62 7.02 9.79 -5.63
CA PRO A 62 8.09 10.65 -6.13
C PRO A 62 9.05 9.78 -6.96
N GLY A 63 9.15 10.06 -8.26
CA GLY A 63 9.98 9.28 -9.18
C GLY A 63 9.29 7.98 -9.62
N ALA A 64 8.52 8.07 -10.71
CA ALA A 64 7.66 7.01 -11.23
C ALA A 64 8.40 5.70 -11.53
N ASN A 65 8.40 4.76 -10.58
CA ASN A 65 9.23 3.57 -10.68
C ASN A 65 8.50 2.24 -10.45
N LEU A 66 7.36 2.25 -9.74
CA LEU A 66 6.48 1.09 -9.63
C LEU A 66 5.58 0.95 -10.86
N ARG A 67 5.81 -0.09 -11.65
CA ARG A 67 5.08 -0.34 -12.91
C ARG A 67 3.72 -0.99 -12.70
N SER A 68 3.60 -1.94 -11.77
CA SER A 68 2.36 -2.66 -11.53
C SER A 68 2.31 -3.29 -10.13
N VAL A 69 1.11 -3.32 -9.54
CA VAL A 69 0.76 -4.18 -8.40
C VAL A 69 -0.21 -5.22 -8.96
N SER A 70 0.09 -6.51 -8.80
CA SER A 70 -0.70 -7.58 -9.41
C SER A 70 -0.96 -8.71 -8.41
N ARG A 71 -2.16 -9.30 -8.48
CA ARG A 71 -2.54 -10.54 -7.78
C ARG A 71 -2.47 -11.77 -8.68
N ASN A 72 -1.67 -11.73 -9.75
CA ASN A 72 -1.51 -12.86 -10.68
C ASN A 72 -2.88 -13.36 -11.22
N ASN A 73 -3.69 -12.43 -11.75
CA ASN A 73 -5.04 -12.67 -12.26
C ASN A 73 -6.12 -13.07 -11.21
N ASN A 74 -5.79 -13.06 -9.91
CA ASN A 74 -6.76 -13.23 -8.84
C ASN A 74 -7.48 -11.90 -8.55
N SER A 75 -8.80 -11.93 -8.33
CA SER A 75 -9.63 -10.72 -8.26
C SER A 75 -9.37 -9.87 -6.99
N ARG A 76 -9.57 -8.55 -7.14
CA ARG A 76 -9.40 -7.44 -6.15
C ARG A 76 -8.00 -7.28 -5.56
N ILE A 77 -7.34 -6.17 -5.90
CA ILE A 77 -6.03 -5.77 -5.36
C ILE A 77 -6.20 -5.02 -4.03
N PHE A 78 -7.15 -4.09 -3.98
CA PHE A 78 -7.45 -3.28 -2.80
C PHE A 78 -8.85 -3.63 -2.28
N ASN A 79 -8.95 -3.86 -0.97
CA ASN A 79 -10.19 -3.81 -0.22
C ASN A 79 -10.18 -2.51 0.58
N ILE A 80 -11.08 -1.60 0.25
CA ILE A 80 -11.18 -0.30 0.91
C ILE A 80 -12.41 -0.37 1.80
N ALA A 81 -12.20 -0.40 3.11
CA ALA A 81 -13.30 -0.27 4.04
C ALA A 81 -13.89 1.14 3.89
N ALA A 82 -15.22 1.25 3.85
CA ALA A 82 -15.84 2.56 3.87
C ALA A 82 -15.45 3.26 5.18
N SER A 83 -14.80 4.41 5.10
CA SER A 83 -14.75 5.31 6.25
C SER A 83 -16.18 5.75 6.52
N GLU A 84 -16.70 5.45 7.70
CA GLU A 84 -17.96 6.03 8.16
C GLU A 84 -17.78 7.55 8.20
N VAL A 85 -18.48 8.27 7.31
CA VAL A 85 -18.62 9.71 7.48
C VAL A 85 -19.54 9.89 8.69
N ALA A 86 -18.96 10.19 9.85
CA ALA A 86 -19.74 10.57 11.02
C ALA A 86 -20.45 11.90 10.71
N GLY A 87 -21.71 11.81 10.25
CA GLY A 87 -22.61 12.93 10.07
C GLY A 87 -22.81 13.38 8.62
N GLN A 88 -23.92 12.93 8.03
CA GLN A 88 -24.72 13.72 7.10
C GLN A 88 -26.15 13.73 7.64
#